data_AF-A0A7C7RU23-F1
#
_entry.id   AF-A0A7C7RU23-F1
#
_cell.length_a   1.000
_cell.length_b   1.000
_cell.length_c   1.000
_cell.angle_alpha   90.00
_cell.angle_beta   90.00
_cell.angle_gamma   90.00
#
_symmetry.space_group_name_H-M   'P 1'
#
loop_
_entity.id
_entity.type
_entity.pdbx_description
1 polymer ?
#
loop_
_entity_poly.entity_id
_entity_poly.type
_entity_poly.pdbx_seq_one_letter_code
_entity_poly.pdbx_strand_id
1 'polypeptide(L)'
;MERYRALRAWRRRMAARRGVDADVILSNATLWSLAERKPITMSDLETIEGLGPWKRKTYGQAILQVLTTGASSTAGHRKPEQ
;
A
#
# COMPACT_ATOMS: atom_id res chain seq x y z
N MET A 1 -6.59 -8.64 -11.91
CA MET A 1 -5.66 -8.60 -10.75
C MET A 1 -6.38 -8.09 -9.50
N GLU A 2 -6.68 -8.97 -8.55
CA GLU A 2 -7.40 -8.64 -7.30
C GLU A 2 -6.63 -7.67 -6.40
N ARG A 3 -5.32 -7.87 -6.25
CA ARG A 3 -4.41 -6.99 -5.48
C ARG A 3 -4.42 -5.53 -5.96
N TYR A 4 -4.37 -5.33 -7.28
CA TYR A 4 -4.44 -3.99 -7.88
C TYR A 4 -5.76 -3.30 -7.53
N ARG A 5 -6.90 -4.03 -7.57
CA ARG A 5 -8.21 -3.48 -7.16
C ARG A 5 -8.21 -3.11 -5.67
N ALA A 6 -7.65 -3.95 -4.81
CA ALA A 6 -7.53 -3.69 -3.37
C ALA A 6 -6.70 -2.43 -3.08
N LEU A 7 -5.51 -2.31 -3.70
CA LEU A 7 -4.65 -1.13 -3.60
C LEU A 7 -5.33 0.13 -4.14
N ARG A 8 -6.04 0.03 -5.28
CA ARG A 8 -6.78 1.16 -5.86
C ARG A 8 -7.90 1.65 -4.93
N ALA A 9 -8.62 0.72 -4.31
CA ALA A 9 -9.65 1.04 -3.32
C ALA A 9 -9.06 1.69 -2.06
N TRP A 10 -7.96 1.14 -1.53
CA TRP A 10 -7.24 1.73 -0.40
C TRP A 10 -6.72 3.13 -0.71
N ARG A 11 -6.11 3.32 -1.89
CA ARG A 11 -5.59 4.62 -2.34
C ARG A 11 -6.68 5.68 -2.36
N ARG A 12 -7.86 5.36 -2.91
CA ARG A 12 -9.01 6.28 -2.92
C ARG A 12 -9.45 6.68 -1.50
N ARG A 13 -9.49 5.73 -0.57
CA ARG A 13 -9.81 6.04 0.84
C ARG A 13 -8.77 6.96 1.47
N MET A 14 -7.48 6.72 1.22
CA MET A 14 -6.41 7.57 1.76
C MET A 14 -6.37 8.96 1.15
N ALA A 15 -6.64 9.06 -0.16
CA ALA A 15 -6.78 10.31 -0.89
C ALA A 15 -7.92 11.15 -0.29
N ALA A 16 -9.11 10.55 -0.15
CA ALA A 16 -10.26 11.20 0.48
C ALA A 16 -9.98 11.65 1.92
N ARG A 17 -9.33 10.79 2.72
CA ARG A 17 -8.98 11.11 4.12
C ARG A 17 -7.96 12.25 4.26
N ARG A 18 -7.11 12.47 3.26
CA ARG A 18 -6.14 13.58 3.23
C ARG A 18 -6.62 14.79 2.45
N GLY A 19 -7.74 14.70 1.74
CA GLY A 19 -8.19 15.75 0.83
C GLY A 19 -7.25 15.99 -0.35
N VAL A 20 -6.51 14.96 -0.80
CA VAL A 20 -5.59 15.06 -1.93
C VAL A 20 -5.95 14.06 -3.02
N ASP A 21 -5.44 14.25 -4.23
CA ASP A 21 -5.66 13.33 -5.33
C ASP A 21 -5.05 11.95 -5.09
N ALA A 22 -5.69 10.94 -5.67
CA ALA A 22 -5.23 9.56 -5.57
C ALA A 22 -3.81 9.39 -6.13
N ASP A 23 -3.45 10.10 -7.20
CA ASP A 23 -2.12 10.04 -7.80
C ASP A 23 -1.03 10.63 -6.88
N VAL A 24 -1.40 11.61 -6.04
CA VAL A 24 -0.50 12.19 -5.03
C VAL A 24 -0.15 11.18 -3.94
N ILE A 25 -1.08 10.29 -3.59
CA ILE A 25 -0.81 9.20 -2.63
C ILE A 25 0.12 8.17 -3.28
N LEU A 26 -0.30 7.58 -4.39
CA LEU A 26 0.44 6.59 -5.15
C LEU A 26 0.16 6.77 -6.65
N SER A 27 1.22 6.92 -7.43
CA SER A 27 1.12 6.93 -8.88
C SER A 27 0.72 5.56 -9.41
N ASN A 28 0.06 5.52 -10.57
CA ASN A 28 -0.37 4.27 -11.19
C ASN A 28 0.79 3.29 -11.42
N ALA A 29 1.99 3.78 -11.77
CA ALA A 29 3.20 2.97 -11.93
C ALA A 29 3.56 2.21 -10.65
N THR A 30 3.67 2.92 -9.52
CA THR A 30 3.94 2.32 -8.20
C THR A 30 2.86 1.30 -7.82
N LEU A 31 1.59 1.60 -8.11
CA LEU A 31 0.46 0.71 -7.83
C LEU A 31 0.55 -0.61 -8.63
N TRP A 32 1.01 -0.52 -9.87
CA TRP A 32 1.27 -1.69 -10.72
C TRP A 32 2.44 -2.50 -10.19
N SER A 33 3.59 -1.85 -9.91
CA SER A 33 4.77 -2.51 -9.35
C SER A 33 4.47 -3.22 -8.03
N LEU A 34 3.65 -2.62 -7.16
CA LEU A 34 3.22 -3.25 -5.90
C LEU A 34 2.36 -4.49 -6.15
N ALA A 35 1.43 -4.43 -7.11
CA ALA A 35 0.56 -5.55 -7.44
C ALA A 35 1.33 -6.71 -8.09
N GLU A 36 2.38 -6.40 -8.84
CA GLU A 36 3.23 -7.36 -9.56
C GLU A 36 4.29 -7.98 -8.66
N ARG A 37 5.06 -7.17 -7.94
CA ARG A 37 6.15 -7.63 -7.05
C ARG A 37 5.65 -8.30 -5.76
N LYS A 38 4.44 -7.98 -5.30
CA LYS A 38 3.86 -8.50 -4.05
C LYS A 38 4.82 -8.38 -2.84
N PRO A 39 5.30 -7.17 -2.53
CA PRO A 39 6.14 -6.96 -1.36
C PRO A 39 5.40 -7.42 -0.10
N ILE A 40 6.07 -8.18 0.75
CA ILE A 40 5.55 -8.63 2.05
C ILE A 40 6.30 -7.97 3.20
N THR A 41 7.42 -7.29 2.93
CA THR A 41 8.24 -6.59 3.92
C THR A 41 8.43 -5.10 3.59
N MET A 42 8.85 -4.33 4.61
CA MET A 42 9.27 -2.94 4.43
C MET A 42 10.45 -2.82 3.47
N SER A 43 11.40 -3.75 3.51
CA SER A 43 12.57 -3.78 2.62
C SER A 43 12.17 -3.98 1.16
N ASP A 44 11.17 -4.82 0.88
CA ASP A 44 10.67 -4.99 -0.48
C ASP A 44 10.05 -3.70 -1.03
N LEU A 45 9.37 -2.92 -0.18
CA LEU A 45 8.84 -1.61 -0.54
C LEU A 45 9.94 -0.59 -0.85
N GLU A 46 11.19 -0.83 -0.45
CA GLU A 46 12.32 0.02 -0.82
C GLU A 46 12.75 -0.16 -2.26
N THR A 47 12.52 -1.35 -2.80
CA THR A 47 12.81 -1.67 -4.20
C THR A 47 11.76 -1.09 -5.16
N ILE A 48 10.70 -0.47 -4.65
CA ILE A 48 9.60 0.08 -5.44
C ILE A 48 9.89 1.52 -5.84
N GLU A 49 10.06 1.73 -7.13
CA GLU A 49 10.28 3.05 -7.71
C GLU A 49 9.02 3.94 -7.59
N GLY A 50 9.23 5.22 -7.25
CA GLY A 50 8.14 6.18 -6.99
C GLY A 50 7.54 6.11 -5.57
N LEU A 51 7.94 5.14 -4.74
CA LEU A 51 7.56 5.12 -3.32
C LEU A 51 8.64 5.81 -2.47
N GLY A 52 8.52 7.13 -2.36
CA GLY A 52 9.45 7.95 -1.56
C GLY A 52 9.51 7.53 -0.09
N PRO A 53 10.64 7.80 0.62
CA PRO A 53 10.91 7.29 1.96
C PRO A 53 9.84 7.69 2.99
N TRP A 54 9.33 8.91 2.90
CA TRP A 54 8.23 9.37 3.75
C TRP A 54 6.93 8.59 3.51
N LYS A 55 6.56 8.38 2.24
CA LYS A 55 5.36 7.60 1.87
C LYS A 55 5.51 6.16 2.32
N ARG A 56 6.69 5.57 2.18
CA ARG A 56 6.99 4.21 2.64
C ARG A 56 6.85 4.08 4.15
N LYS A 57 7.43 5.01 4.93
CA LYS A 57 7.30 4.99 6.39
C LYS A 57 5.86 5.22 6.84
N THR A 58 5.13 6.08 6.15
CA THR A 58 3.76 6.48 6.51
C THR A 58 2.70 5.46 6.07
N TYR A 59 2.88 4.87 4.89
CA TYR A 59 1.89 4.02 4.23
C TYR A 59 2.33 2.58 4.03
N GLY A 60 3.61 2.26 4.18
CA GLY A 60 4.15 0.93 3.93
C GLY A 60 3.42 -0.15 4.70
N GLN A 61 3.20 0.05 6.01
CA GLN A 61 2.39 -0.88 6.81
C GLN A 61 0.97 -1.04 6.27
N ALA A 62 0.32 0.05 5.88
CA ALA A 62 -1.04 0.00 5.36
C ALA A 62 -1.11 -0.69 3.98
N ILE A 63 -0.12 -0.48 3.13
CA ILE A 63 0.02 -1.13 1.82
C ILE A 63 0.23 -2.64 2.02
N LEU A 64 1.15 -3.03 2.89
CA LEU A 64 1.39 -4.44 3.23
C LEU A 64 0.12 -5.09 3.77
N GLN A 65 -0.58 -4.41 4.68
CA GLN A 65 -1.87 -4.89 5.18
C GLN A 65 -2.89 -5.07 4.06
N VAL A 66 -2.99 -4.16 3.10
CA VAL A 66 -3.92 -4.30 1.96
C VAL A 66 -3.53 -5.45 1.04
N LEU A 67 -2.23 -5.66 0.82
CA LEU A 67 -1.71 -6.76 0.02
C LEU A 67 -1.95 -8.12 0.68
N THR A 68 -1.84 -8.20 2.01
CA THR A 68 -2.17 -9.39 2.82
C THR A 68 -3.67 -9.61 2.93
N THR A 69 -4.45 -8.55 3.22
CA THR A 69 -5.91 -8.59 3.44
C THR A 69 -6.66 -8.84 2.14
N GLY A 70 -6.09 -8.50 0.98
CA GLY A 70 -6.66 -8.83 -0.33
C GLY A 70 -6.93 -10.33 -0.54
N ALA A 71 -6.37 -11.22 0.31
CA ALA A 71 -6.68 -12.65 0.33
C ALA A 71 -7.66 -13.07 1.46
N SER A 72 -7.82 -12.28 2.52
CA SER A 72 -8.62 -12.67 3.69
C SER A 72 -9.19 -11.44 4.38
N SER A 73 -10.51 -11.29 4.29
CA SER A 73 -11.26 -10.22 4.94
C SER A 73 -11.06 -10.21 6.46
N THR A 74 -10.94 -8.98 7.00
CA THR A 74 -11.27 -8.55 8.38
C THR A 74 -10.42 -9.03 9.57
N ALA A 75 -10.01 -8.03 10.37
CA ALA A 75 -9.57 -8.06 11.77
C ALA A 75 -8.16 -8.63 12.08
N GLY A 76 -7.27 -7.76 12.57
CA GLY A 76 -5.98 -8.18 13.14
C GLY A 76 -4.91 -7.10 13.17
N HIS A 77 -5.17 -5.98 13.84
CA HIS A 77 -4.10 -5.03 14.19
C HIS A 77 -3.27 -5.63 15.34
N ARG A 78 -2.34 -6.55 15.05
CA ARG A 78 -1.22 -6.85 15.95
C ARG A 78 0.00 -6.09 15.45
N LYS A 79 0.36 -5.01 16.14
CA LYS A 79 1.72 -4.46 16.11
C LYS A 79 2.67 -5.56 16.64
N PRO A 80 3.75 -5.94 15.95
CA PRO A 80 4.94 -6.39 16.64
C PRO A 80 5.65 -5.13 17.16
N GLU A 81 5.54 -4.91 18.46
CA GLU A 81 6.44 -4.06 19.22
C GLU A 81 7.83 -4.75 19.19
N GLN A 82 8.85 -4.00 18.81
CA GLN A 82 10.26 -4.30 19.02
C GLN A 82 10.88 -3.04 19.61
#